data_AF-A0A0B1S8V6-F1
#
_entry.id   AF-A0A0B1S8V6-F1
#
_cell.length_a   1.000
_cell.length_b   1.000
_cell.length_c   1.000
_cell.angle_alpha   90.00
_cell.angle_beta   90.00
_cell.angle_gamma   90.00
#
_symmetry.space_group_name_H-M   'P 1'
#
loop_
_entity.id
_entity.type
_entity.pdbx_description
1 polymer ?
#
loop_
_entity_poly.entity_id
_entity_poly.type
_entity_poly.pdbx_seq_one_letter_code
_entity_poly.pdbx_strand_id
1 'polypeptide(L)'
;MNEVVSKIAFMVQWSTFSFYLSIIVGNSIDLTMSSTARYYFKKDYETFKLRFTLFNLFPLAIAYLFPSRPMDSICHFLMVWYYCTLTIRESILIINGSKLGAWWVAHHYLACVIGGVALTWPDDAAYQAFHSQFLLFASYICLLQQLQYQYQSGCLRRLHSLGHGDSMDVTMGLCHNSLRFYNLSPYIHFY
;
A
#
# COMPACT_ATOMS: atom_id res chain seq x y z
N MET A 1 -24.12 -11.93 -3.72
CA MET A 1 -23.17 -12.05 -4.85
C MET A 1 -21.82 -11.41 -4.53
N ASN A 2 -21.77 -10.16 -4.07
CA ASN A 2 -20.52 -9.43 -3.77
C ASN A 2 -19.64 -10.06 -2.67
N GLU A 3 -20.22 -10.62 -1.61
CA GLU A 3 -19.44 -11.26 -0.54
C GLU A 3 -18.72 -12.54 -1.02
N VAL A 4 -19.41 -13.37 -1.80
CA VAL A 4 -18.86 -14.64 -2.29
C VAL A 4 -17.77 -14.37 -3.32
N VAL A 5 -17.99 -13.41 -4.23
CA VAL A 5 -16.97 -12.96 -5.19
C VAL A 5 -15.77 -12.35 -4.45
N SER A 6 -15.99 -11.55 -3.41
CA SER A 6 -14.89 -10.99 -2.61
C SER A 6 -14.12 -12.05 -1.83
N LYS A 7 -14.80 -13.08 -1.30
CA LYS A 7 -14.15 -14.20 -0.59
C LYS A 7 -13.36 -15.07 -1.56
N ILE A 8 -13.91 -15.39 -2.73
CA ILE A 8 -13.21 -16.15 -3.78
C ILE A 8 -12.02 -15.36 -4.30
N ALA A 9 -12.19 -14.07 -4.60
CA ALA A 9 -11.09 -13.19 -5.02
C ALA A 9 -10.00 -13.13 -3.93
N PHE A 10 -10.37 -13.01 -2.66
CA PHE A 10 -9.43 -13.03 -1.55
C PHE A 10 -8.68 -14.38 -1.45
N MET A 11 -9.37 -15.51 -1.60
CA MET A 11 -8.74 -16.84 -1.54
C MET A 11 -7.80 -17.08 -2.73
N VAL A 12 -8.24 -16.78 -3.95
CA VAL A 12 -7.40 -16.86 -5.16
C VAL A 12 -6.15 -16.00 -5.00
N GLN A 13 -6.34 -14.78 -4.51
CA GLN A 13 -5.26 -13.83 -4.30
C GLN A 13 -4.27 -14.30 -3.22
N TRP A 14 -4.78 -14.86 -2.12
CA TRP A 14 -3.97 -15.47 -1.06
C TRP A 14 -3.11 -16.63 -1.58
N SER A 15 -3.70 -17.51 -2.39
CA SER A 15 -2.98 -18.62 -3.04
C SER A 15 -1.90 -18.11 -3.99
N THR A 16 -2.18 -17.08 -4.79
CA THR A 16 -1.18 -16.50 -5.71
C THR A 16 -0.02 -15.83 -4.98
N PHE A 17 -0.25 -15.20 -3.81
CA PHE A 17 0.81 -14.55 -3.05
C PHE A 17 1.71 -15.53 -2.31
N SER A 18 1.12 -16.57 -1.72
CA SER A 18 1.89 -17.64 -1.09
C SER A 18 2.80 -18.31 -2.14
N PHE A 19 2.30 -18.53 -3.35
CA PHE A 19 3.07 -19.07 -4.47
C PHE A 19 4.17 -18.11 -4.98
N TYR A 20 3.84 -16.84 -5.20
CA TYR A 20 4.81 -15.82 -5.63
C TYR A 20 5.99 -15.70 -4.67
N LEU A 21 5.71 -15.62 -3.36
CA LEU A 21 6.73 -15.48 -2.34
C LEU A 21 7.56 -16.76 -2.18
N SER A 22 6.92 -17.93 -2.31
CA SER A 22 7.57 -19.25 -2.38
C SER A 22 8.60 -19.35 -3.51
N ILE A 23 8.30 -18.79 -4.69
CA ILE A 23 9.26 -18.74 -5.80
C ILE A 23 10.45 -17.85 -5.48
N ILE A 24 10.21 -16.67 -4.89
CA ILE A 24 11.26 -15.67 -4.65
C ILE A 24 12.18 -16.06 -3.50
N VAL A 25 11.59 -16.48 -2.39
CA VAL A 25 12.31 -16.73 -1.14
C VAL A 25 12.71 -18.20 -1.01
N GLY A 26 11.99 -19.10 -1.69
CA GLY A 26 12.14 -20.55 -1.58
C GLY A 26 11.20 -21.16 -0.55
N ASN A 27 10.77 -22.40 -0.80
CA ASN A 27 9.85 -23.15 0.07
C ASN A 27 10.43 -23.55 1.42
N SER A 28 11.74 -23.43 1.62
CA SER A 28 12.44 -23.88 2.83
C SER A 28 12.46 -22.83 3.95
N ILE A 29 12.05 -21.59 3.67
CA ILE A 29 12.09 -20.49 4.64
C ILE A 29 10.70 -20.31 5.25
N ASP A 30 10.60 -20.52 6.56
CA ASP A 30 9.41 -20.19 7.33
C ASP A 30 9.32 -18.67 7.54
N LEU A 31 8.28 -18.07 6.98
CA LEU A 31 8.00 -16.64 7.07
C LEU A 31 6.90 -16.32 8.09
N THR A 32 6.46 -17.31 8.86
CA THR A 32 5.52 -17.08 9.96
C THR A 32 6.22 -16.40 11.13
N MET A 33 5.51 -15.50 11.80
CA MET A 33 6.07 -14.60 12.81
C MET A 33 5.24 -14.66 14.10
N SER A 34 5.92 -14.53 15.24
CA SER A 34 5.26 -14.36 16.54
C SER A 34 4.43 -13.06 16.58
N SER A 35 3.44 -12.96 17.48
CA SER A 35 2.60 -11.76 17.63
C SER A 35 3.41 -10.46 17.80
N THR A 36 4.48 -10.51 18.60
CA THR A 36 5.39 -9.38 18.79
C THR A 36 6.12 -9.01 17.51
N ALA A 37 6.64 -10.01 16.78
CA ALA A 37 7.38 -9.79 15.55
C ALA A 37 6.47 -9.23 14.44
N ARG A 38 5.22 -9.70 14.35
CA ARG A 38 4.21 -9.16 13.42
C ARG A 38 3.93 -7.68 13.65
N TYR A 39 3.80 -7.26 14.91
CA TYR A 39 3.60 -5.85 15.27
C TYR A 39 4.77 -4.97 14.82
N TYR A 40 6.01 -5.37 15.13
CA TYR A 40 7.19 -4.61 14.71
C TYR A 40 7.35 -4.58 13.19
N PHE A 41 7.12 -5.70 12.51
CA PHE A 41 7.19 -5.77 11.05
C PHE A 41 6.16 -4.84 10.38
N LYS A 42 4.92 -4.81 10.89
CA LYS A 42 3.88 -3.89 10.41
C LYS A 42 4.28 -2.43 10.65
N LYS A 43 4.85 -2.11 11.80
CA LYS A 43 5.37 -0.77 12.09
C LYS A 43 6.51 -0.37 11.14
N ASP A 44 7.42 -1.28 10.83
CA ASP A 44 8.51 -1.05 9.89
C ASP A 44 8.00 -0.88 8.45
N TYR A 45 6.99 -1.66 8.05
CA TYR A 45 6.31 -1.50 6.77
C TYR A 45 5.66 -0.11 6.63
N GLU A 46 4.91 0.34 7.63
CA GLU A 46 4.30 1.68 7.60
C GLU A 46 5.36 2.79 7.62
N THR A 47 6.40 2.64 8.44
CA THR A 47 7.52 3.59 8.50
C THR A 47 8.27 3.66 7.17
N PHE A 48 8.47 2.51 6.51
CA PHE A 48 9.06 2.43 5.18
C PHE A 48 8.25 3.22 4.16
N LYS A 49 6.93 3.04 4.11
CA LYS A 49 6.05 3.81 3.19
C LYS A 49 6.24 5.31 3.36
N LEU A 50 6.26 5.79 4.60
CA LEU A 50 6.37 7.22 4.87
C LEU A 50 7.73 7.79 4.52
N ARG A 51 8.80 7.11 4.95
CA ARG A 51 10.17 7.55 4.68
C ARG A 51 10.42 7.60 3.19
N PHE A 52 9.99 6.57 2.46
CA PHE A 52 10.18 6.51 1.02
C PHE A 52 9.38 7.60 0.30
N THR A 53 8.08 7.74 0.58
CA THR A 53 7.26 8.74 -0.11
C THR A 53 7.69 10.17 0.19
N LEU A 54 8.20 10.45 1.40
CA LEU A 54 8.80 11.75 1.72
C LEU A 54 10.12 11.97 0.96
N PHE A 55 11.01 10.96 0.94
CA PHE A 55 12.26 11.00 0.18
C PHE A 55 12.02 11.20 -1.31
N ASN A 56 11.02 10.51 -1.88
CA ASN A 56 10.75 10.47 -3.31
C ASN A 56 10.17 11.80 -3.85
N LEU A 57 9.64 12.67 -2.99
CA LEU A 57 9.21 14.02 -3.41
C LEU A 57 10.38 14.87 -3.92
N PHE A 58 11.60 14.64 -3.44
CA PHE A 58 12.78 15.40 -3.86
C PHE A 58 13.18 15.15 -5.33
N PRO A 59 13.45 13.90 -5.77
CA PRO A 59 13.74 13.64 -7.18
C PRO A 59 12.57 14.01 -8.11
N LEU A 60 11.32 13.83 -7.66
CA LEU A 60 10.13 14.27 -8.43
C LEU A 60 10.10 15.79 -8.63
N ALA A 61 10.44 16.58 -7.60
CA ALA A 61 10.54 18.03 -7.71
C ALA A 61 11.67 18.46 -8.67
N ILE A 62 12.82 17.79 -8.61
CA ILE A 62 13.92 18.08 -9.55
C ILE A 62 13.51 17.72 -10.97
N ALA A 63 12.89 16.56 -11.19
CA ALA A 63 12.40 16.13 -12.51
C ALA A 63 11.42 17.15 -13.11
N TYR A 64 10.58 17.75 -12.26
CA TYR A 64 9.61 18.75 -12.68
C TYR A 64 10.24 20.11 -13.02
N LEU A 65 11.21 20.56 -12.21
CA LEU A 65 11.90 21.86 -12.40
C LEU A 65 12.95 21.82 -13.51
N PHE A 66 13.62 20.68 -13.67
CA PHE A 66 14.69 20.46 -14.64
C PHE A 66 14.43 19.15 -15.42
N PRO A 67 13.47 19.16 -16.36
CA PRO A 67 13.09 17.96 -17.12
C PRO A 67 14.29 17.38 -17.87
N SER A 68 14.61 16.12 -17.58
CA SER A 68 15.67 15.38 -18.26
C SER A 68 15.41 13.89 -18.22
N ARG A 69 15.69 13.19 -19.34
CA ARG A 69 15.46 11.74 -19.45
C ARG A 69 16.18 10.89 -18.40
N PRO A 70 17.42 11.22 -17.96
CA PRO A 70 18.06 10.50 -16.86
C PRO A 70 17.31 10.67 -15.54
N MET A 71 16.83 11.88 -15.23
CA MET A 71 16.08 12.14 -14.00
C MET A 71 14.73 11.40 -14.01
N ASP A 72 14.05 11.37 -15.15
CA ASP A 72 12.83 10.60 -15.34
C ASP A 72 13.08 9.11 -15.11
N SER A 73 14.17 8.58 -15.68
CA SER A 73 14.57 7.18 -15.49
C SER A 73 14.80 6.85 -14.01
N ILE A 74 15.42 7.77 -13.25
CA ILE A 74 15.58 7.63 -11.80
C ILE A 74 14.21 7.58 -11.11
N CYS A 75 13.28 8.48 -11.46
CA CYS A 75 11.94 8.50 -10.87
C CYS A 75 11.15 7.23 -11.17
N HIS A 76 11.16 6.73 -12.41
CA HIS A 76 10.50 5.47 -12.77
C HIS A 76 11.15 4.26 -12.10
N PHE A 77 12.48 4.21 -12.04
CA PHE A 77 13.20 3.15 -11.34
C PHE A 77 12.83 3.13 -9.85
N LEU A 78 12.83 4.29 -9.18
CA LEU A 78 12.43 4.43 -7.79
C LEU A 78 10.97 3.96 -7.58
N MET A 79 10.07 4.29 -8.51
CA MET A 79 8.68 3.83 -8.47
C MET A 79 8.58 2.29 -8.57
N VAL A 80 9.25 1.69 -9.55
CA VAL A 80 9.26 0.22 -9.73
C VAL A 80 9.86 -0.45 -8.49
N TRP A 81 11.00 0.04 -8.02
CA TRP A 81 11.67 -0.48 -6.83
C TRP A 81 10.76 -0.41 -5.59
N TYR A 82 10.07 0.72 -5.41
CA TYR A 82 9.16 0.93 -4.29
C TYR A 82 7.99 -0.05 -4.29
N TYR A 83 7.27 -0.15 -5.42
CA TYR A 83 6.12 -1.03 -5.48
C TYR A 83 6.52 -2.51 -5.44
N CYS A 84 7.66 -2.90 -6.02
CA CYS A 84 8.19 -4.25 -5.86
C CYS A 84 8.53 -4.56 -4.39
N THR A 85 9.11 -3.60 -3.67
CA THR A 85 9.39 -3.77 -2.24
C THR A 85 8.11 -3.85 -1.41
N LEU A 86 7.09 -3.06 -1.76
CA LEU A 86 5.78 -3.11 -1.12
C LEU A 86 5.12 -4.46 -1.31
N THR A 87 5.06 -4.99 -2.53
CA THR A 87 4.39 -6.27 -2.78
C THR A 87 5.02 -7.42 -1.99
N ILE A 88 6.36 -7.43 -1.83
CA ILE A 88 7.04 -8.42 -0.99
C ILE A 88 6.64 -8.25 0.49
N ARG A 89 6.73 -7.02 1.03
CA ARG A 89 6.37 -6.75 2.43
C ARG A 89 4.90 -7.06 2.73
N GLU A 90 4.01 -6.75 1.79
CA GLU A 90 2.58 -7.04 1.89
C GLU A 90 2.28 -8.53 1.81
N SER A 91 3.00 -9.28 0.98
CA SER A 91 2.88 -10.75 0.92
C SER A 91 3.22 -11.38 2.28
N ILE A 92 4.28 -10.91 2.94
CA ILE A 92 4.67 -11.36 4.30
C ILE A 92 3.58 -10.99 5.32
N LEU A 93 3.03 -9.78 5.25
CA LEU A 93 1.93 -9.35 6.12
C LEU A 93 0.68 -10.22 5.96
N ILE A 94 0.32 -10.56 4.71
CA ILE A 94 -0.85 -11.38 4.39
C ILE A 94 -0.70 -12.81 4.92
N ILE A 95 0.47 -13.43 4.76
CA ILE A 95 0.77 -14.76 5.31
C ILE A 95 0.64 -14.76 6.84
N ASN A 96 0.99 -13.64 7.48
CA ASN A 96 0.94 -13.46 8.92
C ASN A 96 -0.43 -12.95 9.46
N GLY A 97 -1.47 -12.97 8.62
CA GLY A 97 -2.86 -12.68 9.02
C GLY A 97 -3.32 -11.23 8.81
N SER A 98 -2.54 -10.41 8.11
CA SER A 98 -2.96 -9.05 7.78
C SER A 98 -4.04 -9.04 6.69
N LYS A 99 -5.14 -8.33 6.94
CA LYS A 99 -6.31 -8.25 6.03
C LYS A 99 -6.17 -7.10 5.04
N LEU A 100 -5.25 -7.21 4.07
CA LEU A 100 -5.15 -6.22 2.98
C LEU A 100 -6.24 -6.49 1.93
N GLY A 101 -6.82 -5.41 1.38
CA GLY A 101 -7.82 -5.52 0.33
C GLY A 101 -7.22 -6.07 -0.97
N ALA A 102 -7.93 -6.97 -1.65
CA ALA A 102 -7.45 -7.57 -2.91
C ALA A 102 -7.16 -6.51 -3.99
N TRP A 103 -8.04 -5.52 -4.14
CA TRP A 103 -7.83 -4.40 -5.07
C TRP A 103 -6.59 -3.57 -4.71
N TRP A 104 -6.30 -3.43 -3.41
CA TRP A 104 -5.14 -2.67 -2.93
C TRP A 104 -3.86 -3.38 -3.36
N VAL A 105 -3.79 -4.70 -3.24
CA VAL A 105 -2.57 -5.36 -3.70
C VAL A 105 -2.52 -5.39 -5.24
N ALA A 106 -3.64 -5.59 -5.93
CA ALA A 106 -3.68 -5.60 -7.40
C ALA A 106 -3.16 -4.27 -8.01
N HIS A 107 -3.51 -3.12 -7.42
CA HIS A 107 -3.03 -1.83 -7.92
C HIS A 107 -1.50 -1.68 -7.76
N HIS A 108 -0.87 -2.27 -6.73
CA HIS A 108 0.59 -2.26 -6.57
C HIS A 108 1.30 -3.05 -7.68
N TYR A 109 0.77 -4.22 -8.05
CA TYR A 109 1.32 -4.99 -9.18
C TYR A 109 1.17 -4.23 -10.50
N LEU A 110 0.00 -3.61 -10.73
CA LEU A 110 -0.22 -2.79 -11.91
C LEU A 110 0.75 -1.60 -11.95
N ALA A 111 1.00 -0.95 -10.80
CA ALA A 111 1.95 0.15 -10.69
C ALA A 111 3.40 -0.29 -11.01
N CYS A 112 3.83 -1.48 -10.59
CA CYS A 112 5.12 -2.04 -11.01
C CYS A 112 5.22 -2.19 -12.54
N VAL A 113 4.19 -2.75 -13.17
CA VAL A 113 4.17 -2.97 -14.62
C VAL A 113 4.20 -1.64 -15.37
N ILE A 114 3.33 -0.69 -14.99
CA ILE A 114 3.30 0.65 -15.59
C ILE A 114 4.65 1.35 -15.42
N GLY A 115 5.28 1.22 -14.24
CA GLY A 115 6.61 1.77 -14.01
C GLY A 115 7.68 1.14 -14.87
N GLY A 116 7.64 -0.18 -15.07
CA GLY A 116 8.55 -0.87 -15.97
C GLY A 116 8.40 -0.39 -17.42
N VAL A 117 7.16 -0.27 -17.91
CA VAL A 117 6.86 0.27 -19.24
C VAL A 117 7.41 1.69 -19.36
N ALA A 118 7.09 2.57 -18.40
CA ALA A 118 7.53 3.96 -18.41
C ALA A 118 9.07 4.10 -18.35
N LEU A 119 9.76 3.23 -17.61
CA LEU A 119 11.22 3.18 -17.54
C LEU A 119 11.86 2.82 -18.89
N THR A 120 11.23 1.92 -19.64
CA THR A 120 11.71 1.49 -20.97
C THR A 120 11.15 2.31 -22.13
N TRP A 121 10.26 3.28 -21.85
CA TRP A 121 9.59 4.06 -22.89
C TRP A 121 10.61 4.99 -23.59
N PRO A 122 10.74 4.93 -24.93
CA PRO A 122 11.62 5.82 -25.68
C PRO A 122 11.25 7.30 -25.52
N ASP A 123 12.20 8.20 -25.76
CA ASP A 123 11.95 9.64 -25.69
C ASP A 123 11.22 10.14 -26.95
N ASP A 124 9.91 9.90 -27.03
CA ASP A 124 9.05 10.32 -28.14
C ASP A 124 8.04 11.41 -27.74
N ALA A 125 7.32 11.94 -28.73
CA ALA A 125 6.34 13.00 -28.51
C ALA A 125 5.20 12.57 -27.56
N ALA A 126 4.83 11.30 -27.56
CA ALA A 126 3.81 10.76 -26.68
C ALA A 126 4.30 10.74 -25.22
N TYR A 127 5.53 10.30 -25.00
CA TYR A 127 6.20 10.33 -23.71
C TYR A 127 6.26 11.76 -23.16
N GLN A 128 6.72 12.72 -23.98
CA GLN A 128 6.82 14.13 -23.58
C GLN A 128 5.46 14.74 -23.22
N ALA A 129 4.39 14.38 -23.94
CA ALA A 129 3.04 14.83 -23.61
C ALA A 129 2.52 14.25 -22.27
N PHE A 130 2.95 13.05 -21.90
CA PHE A 130 2.53 12.37 -20.66
C PHE A 130 3.39 12.73 -19.44
N HIS A 131 4.66 13.07 -19.66
CA HIS A 131 5.68 13.28 -18.62
C HIS A 131 5.20 14.14 -17.44
N SER A 132 4.70 15.35 -17.68
CA SER A 132 4.30 16.25 -16.57
C SER A 132 3.10 15.71 -15.79
N GLN A 133 2.16 15.04 -16.47
CA GLN A 133 1.00 14.43 -15.81
C GLN A 133 1.44 13.29 -14.89
N PHE A 134 2.41 12.49 -15.34
CA PHE A 134 2.99 11.43 -14.53
C PHE A 134 3.68 11.98 -13.27
N LEU A 135 4.54 13.00 -13.40
CA LEU A 135 5.25 13.58 -12.26
C LEU A 135 4.30 14.19 -11.22
N LEU A 136 3.27 14.91 -11.68
CA LEU A 136 2.25 15.47 -10.80
C LEU A 136 1.44 14.37 -10.11
N PHE A 137 1.05 13.33 -10.86
CA PHE A 137 0.34 12.18 -10.29
C PHE A 137 1.19 11.44 -9.25
N ALA A 138 2.46 11.15 -9.54
CA ALA A 138 3.37 10.50 -8.60
C ALA A 138 3.57 11.33 -7.33
N SER A 139 3.72 12.66 -7.47
CA SER A 139 3.84 13.58 -6.34
C SER A 139 2.56 13.59 -5.50
N TYR A 140 1.39 13.62 -6.15
CA TYR A 140 0.09 13.55 -5.51
C TYR A 140 -0.08 12.24 -4.72
N ILE A 141 0.30 11.09 -5.28
CA ILE A 141 0.24 9.80 -4.58
C ILE A 141 1.15 9.80 -3.35
N CYS A 142 2.37 10.37 -3.45
CA CYS A 142 3.27 10.48 -2.29
C CYS A 142 2.62 11.28 -1.15
N LEU A 143 1.95 12.40 -1.46
CA LEU A 143 1.23 13.21 -0.47
C LEU A 143 0.00 12.49 0.10
N LEU A 144 -0.79 11.84 -0.77
CA LEU A 144 -1.94 11.06 -0.33
C LEU A 144 -1.53 9.95 0.63
N GLN A 145 -0.40 9.28 0.38
CA GLN A 145 0.08 8.21 1.26
C GLN A 145 0.39 8.72 2.67
N GLN A 146 0.91 9.95 2.80
CA GLN A 146 1.14 10.60 4.09
C GLN A 146 -0.18 10.88 4.81
N LEU A 147 -1.15 11.48 4.10
CA LEU A 147 -2.47 11.80 4.67
C LEU A 147 -3.22 10.55 5.11
N GLN A 148 -3.20 9.52 4.28
CA GLN A 148 -3.78 8.21 4.58
C GLN A 148 -3.17 7.62 5.85
N TYR A 149 -1.85 7.63 5.99
CA TYR A 149 -1.20 7.13 7.19
C TYR A 149 -1.59 7.92 8.45
N GLN A 150 -1.61 9.25 8.38
CA GLN A 150 -1.98 10.08 9.54
C GLN A 150 -3.41 9.81 9.98
N TYR A 151 -4.33 9.73 9.01
CA TYR A 151 -5.73 9.40 9.26
C TYR A 151 -5.90 8.01 9.91
N GLN A 152 -5.26 6.99 9.32
CA GLN A 152 -5.37 5.60 9.78
C GLN A 152 -4.73 5.41 11.15
N SER A 153 -3.54 5.96 11.36
CA SER A 153 -2.85 5.93 12.65
C SER A 153 -3.66 6.65 13.74
N GLY A 154 -4.30 7.77 13.40
CA GLY A 154 -5.20 8.48 14.31
C GLY A 154 -6.41 7.65 14.71
N CYS A 155 -7.05 6.97 13.75
CA CYS A 155 -8.16 6.06 14.03
C CYS A 155 -7.75 4.88 14.92
N LEU A 156 -6.60 4.26 14.61
CA LEU A 156 -6.09 3.12 15.37
C LEU A 156 -5.74 3.51 16.81
N ARG A 157 -5.12 4.67 17.03
CA ARG A 157 -4.84 5.17 18.39
C ARG A 157 -6.12 5.36 19.21
N ARG A 158 -7.19 5.91 18.61
CA ARG A 158 -8.48 6.05 19.29
C ARG A 158 -9.08 4.69 19.66
N LEU A 159 -9.03 3.73 18.73
CA LEU A 159 -9.54 2.38 18.99
C LEU A 159 -8.76 1.68 20.12
N HIS A 160 -7.43 1.83 20.15
CA HIS A 160 -6.60 1.34 21.25
C HIS A 160 -6.93 2.00 22.59
N SER A 161 -7.17 3.32 22.62
CA SER A 161 -7.59 4.00 23.86
C SER A 161 -8.96 3.54 24.38
N LEU A 162 -9.80 3.00 23.49
CA LEU A 162 -11.12 2.43 23.83
C LEU A 162 -11.05 0.94 24.18
N GLY A 163 -9.86 0.32 24.19
CA GLY A 163 -9.68 -1.11 24.49
C GLY A 163 -10.11 -2.08 23.38
N HIS A 164 -10.39 -1.60 22.16
CA HIS A 164 -10.99 -2.38 21.06
C HIS A 164 -10.04 -2.71 19.90
N GLY A 165 -8.74 -2.37 19.97
CA GLY A 165 -7.85 -2.56 18.82
C GLY A 165 -7.05 -3.86 18.86
N ASP A 166 -7.21 -4.67 17.82
CA ASP A 166 -6.25 -5.72 17.48
C ASP A 166 -5.03 -5.08 16.76
N SER A 167 -3.84 -5.45 17.21
CA SER A 167 -2.55 -5.04 16.63
C SER A 167 -2.43 -5.26 15.11
N MET A 168 -3.16 -6.26 14.57
CA MET A 168 -3.09 -6.65 13.16
C MET A 168 -4.18 -6.05 12.26
N ASP A 169 -5.19 -5.38 12.82
CA ASP A 169 -6.31 -4.85 12.03
C ASP A 169 -5.88 -3.78 11.01
N VAL A 170 -6.49 -3.85 9.83
CA VAL A 170 -6.09 -3.06 8.65
C VAL A 170 -7.01 -1.85 8.46
N THR A 171 -6.37 -0.75 8.08
CA THR A 171 -6.87 0.49 7.47
C THR A 171 -8.24 0.48 6.78
N MET A 172 -8.60 -0.58 6.03
CA MET A 172 -9.83 -0.63 5.24
C MET A 172 -11.05 -1.13 6.03
N GLY A 173 -10.83 -1.94 7.07
CA GLY A 173 -11.89 -2.44 7.95
C GLY A 173 -12.37 -1.42 9.00
N LEU A 174 -11.54 -0.42 9.30
CA LEU A 174 -11.85 0.64 10.26
C LEU A 174 -13.01 1.54 9.82
N CYS A 175 -13.20 1.76 8.51
CA CYS A 175 -14.34 2.51 7.98
C CYS A 175 -15.64 1.70 8.04
N HIS A 176 -15.57 0.39 7.80
CA HIS A 176 -16.75 -0.47 7.86
C HIS A 176 -17.16 -0.79 9.32
N ASN A 177 -16.20 -0.92 10.23
CA ASN A 177 -16.47 -1.19 11.64
C ASN A 177 -16.78 0.07 12.46
N SER A 178 -16.27 1.26 12.12
CA SER A 178 -16.70 2.49 12.81
C SER A 178 -18.21 2.74 12.61
N LEU A 179 -18.74 2.45 11.41
CA LEU A 179 -20.18 2.51 11.11
C LEU A 179 -21.01 1.42 11.83
N ARG A 180 -20.41 0.32 12.27
CA ARG A 180 -21.08 -0.68 13.14
C ARG A 180 -21.12 -0.24 14.60
N PHE A 181 -20.13 0.50 15.10
CA PHE A 181 -20.19 1.09 16.44
C PHE A 181 -21.25 2.20 16.55
N TYR A 182 -21.60 2.86 15.44
CA TYR A 182 -22.73 3.81 15.40
C TYR A 182 -24.11 3.15 15.27
N ASN A 183 -24.20 1.82 15.06
CA ASN A 183 -25.47 1.10 14.88
C ASN A 183 -25.79 0.11 16.02
N LEU A 184 -25.03 0.14 17.11
CA LEU A 184 -25.29 -0.64 18.32
C LEU A 184 -25.30 0.25 19.56
N SER A 185 -26.27 1.17 19.59
CA SER A 185 -26.91 1.58 20.84
C SER A 185 -28.34 2.06 20.52
N PRO A 186 -29.39 1.26 20.78
CA PRO A 186 -30.69 1.85 21.08
C PRO A 186 -30.54 2.61 22.40
N TYR A 187 -31.38 3.61 22.63
CA TYR A 187 -31.39 4.48 23.81
C TYR A 187 -30.31 5.58 23.83
N ILE A 188 -30.71 6.81 23.48
CA ILE A 188 -31.15 7.82 24.46
C ILE A 188 -31.82 8.97 23.69
N HIS A 189 -33.10 9.20 23.99
CA HIS A 189 -33.86 10.41 23.66
C HIS A 189 -33.19 11.63 24.29
N PHE A 190 -33.21 12.80 23.65
CA PHE A 190 -33.73 14.05 24.23
C PHE A 190 -33.87 15.11 23.13
N TYR A 191 -35.14 15.52 22.92
CA TYR A 191 -35.71 16.64 22.15
C TYR A 191 -35.17 16.96 20.76
#